data_AF-A0A9D8BCV7-F1
#
_entry.id   AF-A0A9D8BCV7-F1
#
_cell.length_a   1.000
_cell.length_b   1.000
_cell.length_c   1.000
_cell.angle_alpha   90.00
_cell.angle_beta   90.00
_cell.angle_gamma   90.00
#
_symmetry.space_group_name_H-M   'P 1'
#
loop_
_entity.id
_entity.type
_entity.pdbx_description
1 polymer ?
#
loop_
_entity_poly.entity_id
_entity_poly.type
_entity_poly.pdbx_seq_one_letter_code
_entity_poly.pdbx_strand_id
1 'polypeptide(L)' 'MESFEIKNDYIELIALLKATGIAETGGHAKKIVDAGEVQRNGLIETRRRAKLVRGDRILIFGRCYKIE' A
#
# COMPACT_ATOMS: atom_id res chain seq x y z
N MET A 1 -11.37 -4.88 -7.36
CA MET A 1 -10.95 -3.71 -6.55
C MET A 1 -11.39 -4.02 -5.14
N GLU A 2 -10.43 -4.15 -4.22
CA GLU A 2 -10.67 -4.54 -2.83
C GLU A 2 -10.73 -3.29 -1.95
N SER A 3 -11.70 -3.20 -1.06
CA SER A 3 -11.74 -2.12 -0.06
C SER A 3 -10.91 -2.53 1.16
N PHE A 4 -10.13 -1.59 1.68
CA PHE A 4 -9.35 -1.76 2.90
C PHE A 4 -9.75 -0.67 3.90
N GLU A 5 -10.50 -1.06 4.92
CA GLU A 5 -10.96 -0.14 5.96
C GLU A 5 -9.83 0.19 6.94
N ILE A 6 -9.60 1.48 7.16
CA ILE A 6 -8.66 1.97 8.17
C ILE A 6 -9.41 2.49 9.39
N LYS A 7 -8.97 2.04 10.58
CA LYS A 7 -9.52 2.49 11.87
C LYS A 7 -8.99 3.86 12.30
N ASN A 8 -7.77 4.19 11.88
CA ASN A 8 -7.10 5.47 12.15
C ASN A 8 -7.25 6.41 10.96
N ASP A 9 -6.76 7.65 11.09
CA ASP A 9 -6.77 8.64 10.00
C ASP A 9 -5.95 8.22 8.77
N TYR A 10 -4.96 7.34 8.97
CA TYR A 10 -4.13 6.80 7.90
C TYR A 10 -3.63 5.38 8.23
N ILE A 11 -3.18 4.67 7.20
CA ILE A 11 -2.35 3.48 7.29
C ILE A 11 -1.03 3.70 6.57
N GLU A 12 0.07 3.14 7.08
CA GLU A 12 1.33 3.16 6.34
C GLU A 12 1.32 2.14 5.20
N LEU A 13 1.94 2.48 4.06
CA LEU A 13 2.02 1.59 2.90
C LEU A 13 2.60 0.21 3.26
N ILE A 14 3.67 0.16 4.06
CA ILE A 14 4.25 -1.11 4.53
C ILE A 14 3.26 -1.91 5.37
N ALA A 15 2.47 -1.25 6.20
CA ALA A 15 1.46 -1.91 7.03
C ALA A 15 0.32 -2.46 6.17
N LEU A 16 -0.11 -1.73 5.15
CA LEU A 16 -1.07 -2.20 4.16
C LEU A 16 -0.57 -3.47 3.47
N LEU A 17 0.67 -3.45 2.93
CA LEU A 17 1.25 -4.61 2.22
C LEU A 17 1.31 -5.86 3.09
N LYS A 18 1.55 -5.70 4.39
CA LYS A 18 1.50 -6.80 5.34
C LYS A 18 0.07 -7.27 5.60
N ALA A 19 -0.84 -6.33 5.81
CA ALA A 19 -2.24 -6.63 6.13
C ALA A 19 -2.96 -7.33 4.98
N THR A 20 -2.61 -7.00 3.73
CA THR A 20 -3.16 -7.62 2.51
C THR A 20 -2.45 -8.92 2.11
N GLY A 21 -1.42 -9.34 2.87
CA GLY A 21 -0.65 -10.55 2.60
C GLY A 21 0.27 -10.47 1.38
N ILE A 22 0.44 -9.29 0.78
CA ILE A 22 1.38 -9.07 -0.34
C ILE A 22 2.83 -9.20 0.13
N ALA A 23 3.11 -8.77 1.35
CA ALA A 23 4.42 -8.88 1.97
C ALA A 23 4.35 -9.65 3.28
N GLU A 24 5.08 -10.76 3.35
CA GLU A 24 5.17 -11.59 4.57
C GLU A 24 5.96 -10.92 5.70
N THR A 25 6.92 -10.06 5.37
CA THR A 25 7.76 -9.36 6.34
C THR A 25 7.89 -7.87 6.02
N GLY A 26 8.25 -7.07 7.03
CA GLY A 26 8.54 -5.65 6.81
C GLY A 26 9.73 -5.42 5.87
N GLY A 27 10.69 -6.35 5.82
CA GLY A 27 11.81 -6.29 4.87
C GLY A 27 11.35 -6.54 3.43
N HIS A 28 10.45 -7.51 3.23
CA HIS A 28 9.84 -7.78 1.92
C HIS A 28 9.03 -6.58 1.44
N ALA A 29 8.19 -6.00 2.31
CA ALA A 29 7.40 -4.81 1.98
C ALA A 29 8.28 -3.62 1.54
N LYS A 30 9.41 -3.38 2.22
CA LYS A 30 10.35 -2.32 1.83
C LYS A 30 10.91 -2.54 0.43
N LYS A 31 11.35 -3.76 0.11
CA LYS A 31 11.89 -4.09 -1.22
C LYS A 31 10.89 -3.84 -2.34
N ILE A 32 9.63 -4.21 -2.13
CA ILE A 32 8.54 -3.96 -3.09
C ILE A 32 8.38 -2.45 -3.35
N VAL A 33 8.32 -1.65 -2.28
CA VAL A 33 8.18 -0.20 -2.39
C VAL A 33 9.40 0.43 -3.07
N ASP A 34 10.61 -0.01 -2.71
CA ASP A 34 11.86 0.49 -3.29
C ASP A 34 12.00 0.12 -4.78
N ALA A 35 11.46 -1.03 -5.19
CA ALA A 35 11.44 -1.48 -6.57
C ALA A 35 10.43 -0.70 -7.44
N GLY A 36 9.58 0.14 -6.84
CA GLY A 36 8.56 0.91 -7.57
C GLY A 36 7.36 0.08 -8.01
N GLU A 37 7.13 -1.07 -7.36
CA GLU A 37 6.04 -2.01 -7.67
C GLU A 37 4.66 -1.52 -7.14
N VAL A 38 4.66 -0.42 -6.39
CA VAL A 38 3.45 0.19 -5.83
C VAL A 38 3.13 1.46 -6.59
N GLN A 39 1.86 1.62 -6.98
CA GLN A 39 1.33 2.89 -7.46
C GLN A 39 0.23 3.41 -6.54
N ARG A 40 0.31 4.68 -6.17
CA ARG A 40 -0.73 5.41 -5.46
C ARG A 40 -1.40 6.38 -6.42
N ASN A 41 -2.70 6.22 -6.64
CA ASN A 41 -3.50 7.05 -7.54
C ASN A 41 -2.90 7.17 -8.96
N GLY A 42 -2.28 6.09 -9.45
CA GLY A 42 -1.65 6.03 -10.78
C GLY A 42 -0.20 6.52 -10.85
N LEU A 43 0.39 6.95 -9.74
CA LEU A 43 1.80 7.37 -9.66
C LEU A 43 2.61 6.36 -8.85
N ILE A 44 3.81 6.02 -9.32
CA ILE A 44 4.72 5.13 -8.58
C ILE A 44 5.04 5.75 -7.22
N GLU A 45 4.86 4.97 -6.16
CA GLU A 45 5.09 5.37 -4.77
C GLU A 45 6.26 4.58 -4.20
N THR A 46 7.40 5.25 -4.00
CA THR A 46 8.62 4.66 -3.43
C THR A 46 8.87 5.08 -1.99
N ARG A 47 7.99 5.89 -1.38
CA ARG A 47 8.15 6.31 0.01
C ARG A 47 7.73 5.17 0.95
N ARG A 48 8.72 4.52 1.57
CA ARG A 48 8.53 3.47 2.59
C ARG A 48 7.56 3.85 3.73
N ARG A 49 7.54 5.13 4.11
CA ARG A 49 6.67 5.67 5.17
C ARG A 49 5.49 6.47 4.61
N ALA A 50 5.06 6.18 3.37
CA ALA A 50 3.88 6.81 2.80
C ALA A 50 2.66 6.52 3.67
N LYS A 51 2.01 7.60 4.13
CA LYS A 51 0.72 7.53 4.82
C LYS A 51 -0.38 7.56 3.78
N LEU A 52 -1.18 6.50 3.76
CA LEU A 52 -2.33 6.32 2.91
C LEU A 52 -3.58 6.68 3.69
N VAL A 53 -4.42 7.51 3.11
CA VAL A 53 -5.63 8.05 3.73
C VAL A 53 -6.85 7.59 2.95
N ARG A 54 -8.04 7.74 3.56
CA ARG A 54 -9.31 7.40 2.91
C ARG A 54 -9.42 8.07 1.54
N GLY A 55 -9.85 7.29 0.55
CA GLY A 55 -9.94 7.70 -0.85
C GLY A 55 -8.72 7.35 -1.70
N ASP A 56 -7.56 7.04 -1.10
CA ASP A 56 -6.40 6.57 -1.87
C ASP A 56 -6.66 5.24 -2.56
N ARG A 57 -6.08 5.09 -3.75
CA ARG A 57 -6.08 3.86 -4.54
C ARG A 57 -4.66 3.35 -4.69
N ILE A 58 -4.42 2.13 -4.23
CA ILE A 58 -3.12 1.46 -4.32
C ILE A 58 -3.20 0.33 -5.32
N LEU A 59 -2.39 0.41 -6.37
CA LEU A 59 -2.20 -0.67 -7.34
C LEU A 59 -0.85 -1.32 -7.10
N ILE A 60 -0.83 -2.64 -6.96
CA ILE A 60 0.39 -3.42 -6.80
C ILE A 60 0.19 -4.83 -7.38
N PHE A 61 1.12 -5.29 -8.22
CA PHE A 61 1.06 -6.60 -8.88
C PHE A 61 -0.31 -6.91 -9.52
N GLY A 62 -0.95 -5.89 -10.12
CA GLY A 62 -2.27 -6.00 -10.73
C GLY A 62 -3.46 -6.03 -9.75
N ARG A 63 -3.22 -6.00 -8.43
CA ARG A 63 -4.25 -5.87 -7.40
C ARG A 63 -4.47 -4.42 -7.02
N CYS A 64 -5.74 -4.01 -6.98
CA CYS A 64 -6.12 -2.63 -6.67
C CYS A 64 -6.89 -2.57 -5.35
N TYR A 65 -6.35 -1.81 -4.40
CA TYR A 65 -6.90 -1.54 -3.07
C TYR A 65 -7.42 -0.11 -2.99
N LYS A 66 -8.63 0.07 -2.48
CA LYS A 66 -9.19 1.37 -2.13
C LYS A 66 -9.14 1.51 -0.62
N ILE A 67 -8.56 2.60 -0.13
CA ILE A 67 -8.55 2.89 1.31
C ILE A 67 -9.88 3.54 1.68
N GLU A 68 -10.59 2.97 2.65
CA GLU A 68 -11.90 3.44 3.15
C GLU A 68 -11.89 3.71 4.65
#